data_AF-A0A2C7A8B6-F1
#
_entry.id   AF-A0A2C7A8B6-F1
#
_cell.length_a   1.000
_cell.length_b   1.000
_cell.length_c   1.000
_cell.angle_alpha   90.00
_cell.angle_beta   90.00
_cell.angle_gamma   90.00
#
_symmetry.space_group_name_H-M   'P 1'
#
loop_
_entity.id
_entity.type
_entity.pdbx_description
1 polymer ?
#
loop_
_entity_poly.entity_id
_entity_poly.type
_entity_poly.pdbx_seq_one_letter_code
_entity_poly.pdbx_strand_id
1 'polypeptide(L)'
;MALRIVSADERLSRAANKTTVALFGPTGVGKTTQLVTLPAEEAICIDLEAGLKSVQDWRGDSIPVRCFDDAIDIACLIGGVNPAADPNGVFSEAHYQHLASAHPDLVRLLAAKSTVFLDSITDLTRQAMVWAKTRPEAFSEKTGKPDTRGAYGLMAREVIGLLKHLQHAPGKTVIMVGILERFTDDFGKVTWQPQMEGGKAARELPGIVDQVVSMSLFAREGDGWRHDPERGTERRLVCRAGNAFGLPAKDRSGRLDETEPPDLAALLRKINATRTSQG
;
A
#
# COMPACT_ATOMS: atom_id res chain seq x y z
N MET A 1 12.68 23.62 -7.58
CA MET A 1 12.14 23.57 -6.20
C MET A 1 12.96 24.52 -5.32
N ALA A 2 12.33 25.42 -4.56
CA ALA A 2 13.05 26.28 -3.62
C ALA A 2 13.20 25.53 -2.28
N LEU A 3 14.43 25.41 -1.78
CA LEU A 3 14.71 24.88 -0.44
C LEU A 3 13.97 25.75 0.59
N ARG A 4 12.95 25.20 1.27
CA ARG A 4 12.14 25.91 2.28
C ARG A 4 12.19 25.14 3.60
N ILE A 5 12.32 25.88 4.70
CA ILE A 5 12.17 25.34 6.05
C ILE A 5 10.69 25.13 6.34
N VAL A 6 10.31 23.92 6.75
CA VAL A 6 8.95 23.58 7.22
C VAL A 6 8.94 23.62 8.74
N SER A 7 8.06 24.43 9.32
CA SER A 7 7.99 24.61 10.78
C SER A 7 7.50 23.36 11.51
N ALA A 8 7.65 23.30 12.84
CA ALA A 8 7.09 22.20 13.62
C ALA A 8 5.56 22.12 13.50
N ASP A 9 4.87 23.26 13.54
CA ASP A 9 3.41 23.33 13.42
C ASP A 9 2.94 22.94 12.02
N GLU A 10 3.66 23.35 10.96
CA GLU A 10 3.37 22.93 9.60
C GLU A 10 3.52 21.41 9.45
N ARG A 11 4.57 20.81 10.03
CA ARG A 11 4.77 19.35 10.02
C ARG A 11 3.74 18.58 10.85
N LEU A 12 3.24 19.16 11.94
CA LEU A 12 2.26 18.54 12.83
C LEU A 12 0.81 18.80 12.41
N SER A 13 0.59 19.65 11.42
CA SER A 13 -0.74 19.95 10.88
C SER A 13 -1.43 18.71 10.34
N ARG A 14 -2.77 18.67 10.40
CA ARG A 14 -3.58 17.57 9.84
C ARG A 14 -3.30 17.34 8.34
N ALA A 15 -2.91 18.39 7.60
CA ALA A 15 -2.52 18.30 6.21
C ALA A 15 -1.15 17.62 5.99
N ALA A 16 -0.28 17.60 7.01
CA ALA A 16 1.02 16.95 6.99
C ALA A 16 1.02 15.55 7.63
N ASN A 17 0.04 15.25 8.50
CA ASN A 17 -0.15 13.94 9.14
C ASN A 17 -0.75 12.92 8.17
N LYS A 18 0.03 12.55 7.16
CA LYS A 18 -0.23 11.39 6.29
C LYS A 18 0.42 10.14 6.84
N THR A 19 -0.15 8.98 6.51
CA THR A 19 0.45 7.69 6.84
C THR A 19 0.45 6.78 5.62
N THR A 20 1.53 6.04 5.42
CA THR A 20 1.57 4.98 4.41
C THR A 20 1.54 3.61 5.08
N VAL A 21 0.56 2.79 4.72
CA VAL A 21 0.29 1.50 5.35
C VAL A 21 0.32 0.40 4.31
N ALA A 22 1.07 -0.67 4.57
CA ALA A 22 0.93 -1.94 3.90
C ALA A 22 0.22 -2.93 4.84
N LEU A 23 -1.00 -3.32 4.48
CA LEU A 23 -1.84 -4.24 5.24
C LEU A 23 -1.91 -5.61 4.54
N PHE A 24 -1.25 -6.60 5.14
CA PHE A 24 -1.19 -7.95 4.62
C PHE A 24 -2.09 -8.89 5.40
N GLY A 25 -2.59 -9.94 4.76
CA GLY A 25 -3.32 -10.99 5.44
C GLY A 25 -3.76 -12.10 4.51
N PRO A 26 -4.08 -13.31 5.03
CA PRO A 26 -4.57 -14.41 4.20
C PRO A 26 -5.81 -14.03 3.38
N THR A 27 -6.09 -14.79 2.32
CA THR A 27 -7.34 -14.64 1.55
C THR A 27 -8.54 -14.85 2.47
N GLY A 28 -9.60 -14.04 2.28
CA GLY A 28 -10.83 -14.15 3.07
C GLY A 28 -10.74 -13.61 4.50
N VAL A 29 -9.57 -13.19 4.99
CA VAL A 29 -9.42 -12.71 6.37
C VAL A 29 -10.18 -11.40 6.63
N GLY A 30 -10.55 -10.64 5.59
CA GLY A 30 -11.34 -9.40 5.67
C GLY A 30 -10.56 -8.10 5.42
N LYS A 31 -9.49 -8.15 4.60
CA LYS A 31 -8.64 -6.96 4.34
C LYS A 31 -9.46 -5.84 3.71
N THR A 32 -10.20 -6.14 2.65
CA THR A 32 -11.06 -5.19 1.94
C THR A 32 -12.17 -4.64 2.84
N THR A 33 -12.68 -5.41 3.81
CA THR A 33 -13.71 -4.90 4.74
C THR A 33 -13.20 -3.81 5.68
N GLN A 34 -11.88 -3.63 5.80
CA GLN A 34 -11.31 -2.49 6.52
C GLN A 34 -11.67 -1.15 5.87
N LEU A 35 -11.99 -1.14 4.57
CA LEU A 35 -12.48 0.04 3.87
C LEU A 35 -13.72 0.65 4.52
N VAL A 36 -14.62 -0.20 5.07
CA VAL A 36 -15.86 0.23 5.75
C VAL A 36 -15.58 0.98 7.06
N THR A 37 -14.40 0.80 7.65
CA THR A 37 -14.02 1.50 8.89
C THR A 37 -13.61 2.94 8.61
N LEU A 38 -13.26 3.27 7.37
CA LEU A 38 -12.80 4.59 6.95
C LEU A 38 -13.99 5.50 6.60
N PRO A 39 -13.88 6.84 6.76
CA PRO A 39 -14.93 7.77 6.34
C PRO A 39 -15.14 7.70 4.82
N ALA A 40 -16.33 7.30 4.39
CA ALA A 40 -16.62 7.01 2.98
C ALA A 40 -16.50 8.24 2.08
N GLU A 41 -16.85 9.42 2.59
CA GLU A 41 -16.73 10.69 1.89
C GLU A 41 -15.27 11.12 1.68
N GLU A 42 -14.37 10.75 2.60
CA GLU A 42 -12.95 11.11 2.53
C GLU A 42 -12.06 10.02 1.90
N ALA A 43 -12.57 8.80 1.76
CA ALA A 43 -11.83 7.66 1.21
C ALA A 43 -12.19 7.37 -0.26
N ILE A 44 -11.21 6.88 -1.01
CA ILE A 44 -11.39 6.35 -2.36
C ILE A 44 -10.68 5.00 -2.49
N CYS A 45 -11.33 4.04 -3.13
CA CYS A 45 -10.74 2.74 -3.41
C CYS A 45 -10.19 2.68 -4.85
N ILE A 46 -8.94 2.26 -4.99
CA ILE A 46 -8.34 1.90 -6.27
C ILE A 46 -8.40 0.38 -6.37
N ASP A 47 -9.33 -0.13 -7.18
CA ASP A 47 -9.70 -1.55 -7.23
C ASP A 47 -9.04 -2.26 -8.43
N LEU A 48 -8.01 -3.05 -8.13
CA LEU A 48 -7.30 -3.92 -9.06
C LEU A 48 -7.86 -5.35 -9.02
N GLU A 49 -8.30 -5.85 -7.86
CA GLU A 49 -8.73 -7.25 -7.65
C GLU A 49 -10.19 -7.54 -8.02
N ALA A 50 -11.01 -6.52 -8.33
CA ALA A 50 -12.48 -6.64 -8.39
C ALA A 50 -13.09 -7.14 -7.06
N GLY A 51 -12.46 -6.79 -5.93
CA GLY A 51 -12.73 -7.34 -4.59
C GLY A 51 -13.91 -6.69 -3.85
N LEU A 52 -14.54 -5.67 -4.44
CA LEU A 52 -15.54 -4.82 -3.77
C LEU A 52 -16.85 -5.53 -3.42
N LYS A 53 -17.07 -6.77 -3.85
CA LYS A 53 -18.24 -7.58 -3.45
C LYS A 53 -18.34 -7.72 -1.92
N SER A 54 -17.21 -7.77 -1.22
CA SER A 54 -17.16 -7.86 0.25
C SER A 54 -17.63 -6.59 0.97
N VAL A 55 -17.78 -5.48 0.25
CA VAL A 55 -18.12 -4.15 0.76
C VAL A 55 -19.21 -3.49 -0.11
N GLN A 56 -20.14 -4.29 -0.66
CA GLN A 56 -21.18 -3.83 -1.59
C GLN A 56 -22.04 -2.65 -1.08
N ASP A 57 -22.16 -2.50 0.24
CA ASP A 57 -22.95 -1.44 0.88
C ASP A 57 -22.11 -0.17 1.17
N TRP A 58 -20.80 -0.23 0.94
CA TRP A 58 -19.92 0.93 1.10
C TRP A 58 -20.26 1.98 0.04
N ARG A 59 -20.40 3.24 0.50
CA ARG A 59 -20.88 4.37 -0.33
C ARG A 59 -19.75 5.27 -0.84
N GLY A 60 -18.51 4.91 -0.58
CA GLY A 60 -17.35 5.66 -1.07
C GLY A 60 -17.11 5.42 -2.55
N ASP A 61 -16.31 6.30 -3.15
CA ASP A 61 -15.96 6.23 -4.56
C ASP A 61 -14.91 5.13 -4.80
N SER A 62 -14.98 4.49 -5.98
CA SER A 62 -13.99 3.50 -6.41
C SER A 62 -13.60 3.70 -7.87
N ILE A 63 -12.32 3.46 -8.18
CA ILE A 63 -11.78 3.50 -9.54
C ILE A 63 -11.25 2.10 -9.87
N PRO A 64 -11.82 1.40 -10.87
CA PRO A 64 -11.27 0.12 -11.31
C PRO A 64 -9.99 0.35 -12.13
N VAL A 65 -8.97 -0.46 -11.87
CA VAL A 65 -7.68 -0.44 -12.58
C VAL A 65 -7.40 -1.83 -13.12
N ARG A 66 -7.20 -1.95 -14.45
CA ARG A 66 -7.09 -3.25 -15.14
C ARG A 66 -5.74 -3.50 -15.80
N CYS A 67 -4.92 -2.46 -15.94
CA CYS A 67 -3.55 -2.60 -16.42
C CYS A 67 -2.59 -1.72 -15.62
N PHE A 68 -1.29 -2.02 -15.75
CA PHE A 68 -0.25 -1.33 -15.00
C PHE A 68 -0.06 0.14 -15.46
N ASP A 69 -0.30 0.44 -16.74
CA ASP A 69 -0.26 1.81 -17.23
C ASP A 69 -1.32 2.69 -16.53
N ASP A 70 -2.56 2.21 -16.40
CA ASP A 70 -3.60 2.91 -15.62
C ASP A 70 -3.18 3.11 -14.15
N ALA A 71 -2.50 2.12 -13.55
CA ALA A 71 -2.02 2.23 -12.17
C ALA A 71 -0.96 3.33 -12.03
N ILE A 72 -0.09 3.49 -13.03
CA ILE A 72 0.88 4.59 -13.12
C ILE A 72 0.17 5.94 -13.24
N ASP A 73 -0.83 6.05 -14.11
CA ASP A 73 -1.56 7.30 -14.35
C ASP A 73 -2.33 7.75 -13.11
N ILE A 74 -3.06 6.82 -12.48
CA ILE A 74 -3.75 7.07 -11.21
C ILE A 74 -2.75 7.46 -10.12
N ALA A 75 -1.61 6.78 -10.01
CA ALA A 75 -0.57 7.14 -9.07
C ALA A 75 -0.01 8.55 -9.33
N CYS A 76 0.11 8.97 -10.59
CA CYS A 76 0.54 10.31 -10.96
C CYS A 76 -0.47 11.37 -10.50
N LEU A 77 -1.77 11.13 -10.67
CA LEU A 77 -2.81 12.06 -10.21
C LEU A 77 -2.90 12.15 -8.69
N ILE A 78 -2.65 11.04 -7.98
CA ILE A 78 -2.64 10.98 -6.51
C ILE A 78 -1.39 11.63 -5.93
N GLY A 79 -0.22 11.28 -6.47
CA GLY A 79 1.10 11.71 -5.98
C GLY A 79 1.51 13.10 -6.44
N GLY A 80 0.92 13.58 -7.54
CA GLY A 80 1.27 14.84 -8.17
C GLY A 80 2.57 14.76 -8.98
N VAL A 81 3.17 15.91 -9.23
CA VAL A 81 4.42 15.99 -10.01
C VAL A 81 5.60 15.59 -9.14
N ASN A 82 6.42 14.67 -9.64
CA ASN A 82 7.72 14.34 -9.06
C ASN A 82 8.79 15.32 -9.59
N PRO A 83 9.35 16.21 -8.75
CA PRO A 83 10.33 17.20 -9.21
C PRO A 83 11.65 16.60 -9.70
N ALA A 84 11.91 15.32 -9.40
CA ALA A 84 13.11 14.60 -9.82
C ALA A 84 12.85 13.68 -11.04
N ALA A 85 11.64 13.64 -11.59
CA ALA A 85 11.34 12.86 -12.79
C ALA A 85 11.99 13.49 -14.03
N ASP A 86 12.30 12.63 -15.01
CA ASP A 86 12.63 13.10 -16.35
C ASP A 86 11.48 13.95 -16.91
N PRO A 87 11.72 15.09 -17.57
CA PRO A 87 10.65 15.96 -18.07
C PRO A 87 9.65 15.29 -19.02
N ASN A 88 10.04 14.21 -19.71
CA ASN A 88 9.19 13.42 -20.59
C ASN A 88 8.83 12.05 -19.98
N GLY A 89 9.27 11.79 -18.75
CA GLY A 89 9.05 10.54 -18.06
C GLY A 89 7.73 10.48 -17.30
N VAL A 90 7.52 9.33 -16.68
CA VAL A 90 6.42 9.09 -15.73
C VAL A 90 6.56 10.00 -14.51
N PHE A 91 5.44 10.49 -13.99
CA PHE A 91 5.33 11.45 -12.88
C PHE A 91 5.94 12.84 -13.16
N SER A 92 6.29 13.14 -14.41
CA SER A 92 6.72 14.48 -14.82
C SER A 92 5.59 15.49 -14.81
N GLU A 93 5.94 16.78 -14.91
CA GLU A 93 4.96 17.86 -15.09
C GLU A 93 4.13 17.64 -16.36
N ALA A 94 4.79 17.26 -17.48
CA ALA A 94 4.11 17.02 -18.75
C ALA A 94 3.11 15.85 -18.63
N HIS A 95 3.50 14.78 -17.94
CA HIS A 95 2.62 13.64 -17.68
C HIS A 95 1.40 14.04 -16.84
N TYR A 96 1.61 14.74 -15.73
CA TYR A 96 0.53 15.21 -14.88
C TYR A 96 -0.43 16.14 -15.62
N GLN A 97 0.08 17.13 -16.36
CA GLN A 97 -0.74 18.09 -17.10
C GLN A 97 -1.56 17.43 -18.20
N HIS A 98 -0.99 16.43 -18.88
CA HIS A 98 -1.72 15.63 -19.86
C HIS A 98 -2.93 14.93 -19.22
N LEU A 99 -2.70 14.20 -18.12
CA LEU A 99 -3.76 13.49 -17.41
C LEU A 99 -4.80 14.44 -16.79
N ALA A 100 -4.34 15.55 -16.21
CA ALA A 100 -5.22 16.54 -15.58
C ALA A 100 -6.14 17.22 -16.60
N SER A 101 -5.64 17.45 -17.81
CA SER A 101 -6.42 18.02 -18.92
C SER A 101 -7.41 16.99 -19.50
N ALA A 102 -7.00 15.72 -19.60
CA ALA A 102 -7.84 14.64 -20.12
C ALA A 102 -8.94 14.22 -19.12
N HIS A 103 -8.67 14.30 -17.81
CA HIS A 103 -9.55 13.80 -16.75
C HIS A 103 -9.77 14.82 -15.62
N PRO A 104 -10.35 16.00 -15.90
CA PRO A 104 -10.51 17.06 -14.90
C PRO A 104 -11.44 16.66 -13.74
N ASP A 105 -12.47 15.83 -13.99
CA ASP A 105 -13.34 15.29 -12.95
C ASP A 105 -12.60 14.38 -11.98
N LEU A 106 -11.69 13.56 -12.51
CA LEU A 106 -10.88 12.65 -11.71
C LEU A 106 -9.91 13.42 -10.82
N VAL A 107 -9.31 14.50 -11.32
CA VAL A 107 -8.48 15.41 -10.51
C VAL A 107 -9.29 16.00 -9.36
N ARG A 108 -10.50 16.50 -9.64
CA ARG A 108 -11.40 17.07 -8.61
C ARG A 108 -11.78 16.04 -7.56
N LEU A 109 -12.16 14.84 -8.00
CA LEU A 109 -12.50 13.74 -7.11
C LEU A 109 -11.32 13.40 -6.20
N LEU A 110 -10.15 13.11 -6.78
CA LEU A 110 -8.96 12.72 -6.02
C LEU A 110 -8.52 13.82 -5.07
N ALA A 111 -8.61 15.10 -5.44
CA ALA A 111 -8.27 16.22 -4.56
C ALA A 111 -9.11 16.24 -3.27
N ALA A 112 -10.39 15.89 -3.35
CA ALA A 112 -11.32 15.87 -2.21
C ALA A 112 -11.07 14.72 -1.22
N LYS A 113 -10.30 13.69 -1.61
CA LYS A 113 -10.10 12.47 -0.80
C LYS A 113 -8.85 12.56 0.06
N SER A 114 -8.94 12.36 1.37
CA SER A 114 -7.78 12.34 2.27
C SER A 114 -7.13 10.95 2.34
N THR A 115 -7.85 9.90 1.96
CA THR A 115 -7.41 8.50 2.09
C THR A 115 -7.55 7.74 0.78
N VAL A 116 -6.46 7.10 0.35
CA VAL A 116 -6.42 6.21 -0.82
C VAL A 116 -6.26 4.78 -0.32
N PHE A 117 -7.18 3.91 -0.72
CA PHE A 117 -7.17 2.48 -0.41
C PHE A 117 -6.93 1.67 -1.68
N LEU A 118 -5.72 1.15 -1.87
CA LEU A 118 -5.31 0.37 -3.03
C LEU A 118 -5.51 -1.12 -2.75
N ASP A 119 -6.43 -1.73 -3.47
CA ASP A 119 -6.79 -3.16 -3.38
C ASP A 119 -6.54 -3.86 -4.73
N SER A 120 -5.36 -4.42 -5.00
CA SER A 120 -4.30 -4.73 -4.03
C SER A 120 -2.90 -4.55 -4.62
N ILE A 121 -1.90 -4.47 -3.73
CA ILE A 121 -0.48 -4.48 -4.11
C ILE A 121 -0.07 -5.83 -4.73
N THR A 122 -0.74 -6.92 -4.36
CA THR A 122 -0.49 -8.24 -4.94
C THR A 122 -0.82 -8.22 -6.43
N ASP A 123 -2.02 -7.77 -6.80
CA ASP A 123 -2.41 -7.66 -8.21
C ASP A 123 -1.69 -6.53 -8.95
N LEU A 124 -1.34 -5.43 -8.27
CA LEU A 124 -0.47 -4.40 -8.85
C LEU A 124 0.83 -5.00 -9.37
N THR A 125 1.51 -5.82 -8.56
CA THR A 125 2.79 -6.44 -8.97
C THR A 125 2.61 -7.47 -10.08
N ARG A 126 1.47 -8.19 -10.12
CA ARG A 126 1.13 -9.10 -11.23
C ARG A 126 0.91 -8.36 -12.54
N GLN A 127 0.13 -7.28 -12.52
CA GLN A 127 -0.09 -6.44 -13.69
C GLN A 127 1.23 -5.81 -14.17
N ALA A 128 2.08 -5.35 -13.24
CA ALA A 128 3.41 -4.84 -13.54
C ALA A 128 4.32 -5.88 -14.22
N MET A 129 4.23 -7.15 -13.80
CA MET A 129 4.96 -8.24 -14.43
C MET A 129 4.48 -8.53 -15.85
N VAL A 130 3.17 -8.53 -16.07
CA VAL A 130 2.59 -8.68 -17.42
C VAL A 130 3.07 -7.54 -18.32
N TRP A 131 2.99 -6.30 -17.83
CA TRP A 131 3.45 -5.11 -18.53
C TRP A 131 4.95 -5.16 -18.85
N ALA A 132 5.79 -5.54 -17.87
CA ALA A 132 7.24 -5.56 -18.03
C ALA A 132 7.68 -6.56 -19.12
N LYS A 133 7.01 -7.71 -19.23
CA LYS A 133 7.29 -8.72 -20.26
C LYS A 133 7.04 -8.23 -21.69
N THR A 134 6.29 -7.14 -21.89
CA THR A 134 6.05 -6.57 -23.21
C THR A 134 7.03 -5.44 -23.56
N ARG A 135 7.91 -5.04 -22.65
CA ARG A 135 8.84 -3.92 -22.87
C ARG A 135 10.16 -4.39 -23.49
N PRO A 136 10.88 -3.51 -24.20
CA PRO A 136 12.17 -3.85 -24.81
C PRO A 136 13.17 -4.46 -23.84
N GLU A 137 13.21 -3.99 -22.58
CA GLU A 137 14.13 -4.50 -21.55
C GLU A 137 13.87 -5.97 -21.16
N ALA A 138 12.72 -6.53 -21.53
CA ALA A 138 12.41 -7.94 -21.35
C ALA A 138 12.89 -8.81 -22.52
N PHE A 139 13.70 -8.28 -23.44
CA PHE A 139 14.28 -9.02 -24.55
C PHE A 139 15.80 -8.83 -24.63
N SER A 140 16.50 -9.90 -24.98
CA SER A 140 17.96 -9.85 -25.16
C SER A 140 18.32 -9.05 -26.40
N GLU A 141 19.11 -7.97 -26.26
CA GLU A 141 19.62 -7.18 -27.39
C GLU A 141 20.42 -8.02 -28.40
N LYS A 142 21.07 -9.09 -27.94
CA LYS A 142 21.90 -9.98 -28.79
C LYS A 142 21.08 -10.98 -29.60
N THR A 143 19.96 -11.47 -29.06
CA THR A 143 19.24 -12.63 -29.61
C THR A 143 17.78 -12.38 -29.93
N GLY A 144 17.21 -11.26 -29.46
CA GLY A 144 15.78 -10.95 -29.54
C GLY A 144 14.88 -11.86 -28.70
N LYS A 145 15.44 -12.82 -27.96
CA LYS A 145 14.66 -13.78 -27.15
C LYS A 145 14.23 -13.15 -25.82
N PRO A 146 13.10 -13.61 -25.23
CA PRO A 146 12.67 -13.15 -23.91
C PRO A 146 13.78 -13.30 -22.86
N ASP A 147 14.06 -12.21 -22.15
CA ASP A 147 14.93 -12.13 -20.99
C ASP A 147 14.09 -11.93 -19.71
N THR A 148 13.88 -13.04 -19.00
CA THR A 148 13.17 -13.06 -17.73
C THR A 148 13.83 -12.17 -16.68
N ARG A 149 15.17 -12.08 -16.64
CA ARG A 149 15.87 -11.25 -15.64
C ARG A 149 15.64 -9.77 -15.91
N GLY A 150 15.71 -9.36 -17.17
CA GLY A 150 15.36 -8.01 -17.61
C GLY A 150 13.93 -7.62 -17.21
N ALA A 151 12.96 -8.50 -17.48
CA ALA A 151 11.56 -8.29 -17.08
C ALA A 151 11.38 -8.11 -15.56
N TYR A 152 11.99 -8.98 -14.73
CA TYR A 152 11.93 -8.84 -13.27
C TYR A 152 12.63 -7.56 -12.78
N GLY A 153 13.75 -7.19 -13.38
CA GLY A 153 14.48 -5.96 -13.03
C GLY A 153 13.66 -4.71 -13.32
N LEU A 154 13.04 -4.66 -14.50
CA LEU A 154 12.13 -3.61 -14.92
C LEU A 154 10.90 -3.53 -14.00
N MET A 155 10.17 -4.63 -13.83
CA MET A 155 8.97 -4.67 -12.98
C MET A 155 9.30 -4.18 -11.56
N ALA A 156 10.37 -4.69 -10.94
CA ALA A 156 10.74 -4.29 -9.60
C ALA A 156 11.04 -2.79 -9.51
N ARG A 157 11.73 -2.21 -10.51
CA ARG A 157 12.04 -0.79 -10.56
C ARG A 157 10.77 0.06 -10.64
N GLU A 158 9.85 -0.28 -11.55
CA GLU A 158 8.63 0.49 -11.73
C GLU A 158 7.69 0.39 -10.53
N VAL A 159 7.51 -0.81 -9.96
CA VAL A 159 6.72 -1.00 -8.74
C VAL A 159 7.32 -0.21 -7.58
N ILE A 160 8.63 -0.29 -7.34
CA ILE A 160 9.28 0.47 -6.26
C ILE A 160 9.14 1.98 -6.50
N GLY A 161 9.29 2.43 -7.75
CA GLY A 161 9.10 3.83 -8.14
C GLY A 161 7.69 4.32 -7.83
N LEU A 162 6.67 3.57 -8.24
CA LEU A 162 5.26 3.85 -7.96
C LEU A 162 4.98 3.89 -6.45
N LEU A 163 5.45 2.90 -5.69
CA LEU A 163 5.24 2.86 -4.23
C LEU A 163 5.88 4.05 -3.52
N LYS A 164 7.10 4.43 -3.90
CA LYS A 164 7.77 5.65 -3.38
C LYS A 164 7.02 6.90 -3.79
N HIS A 165 6.50 6.96 -5.01
CA HIS A 165 5.71 8.09 -5.47
C HIS A 165 4.44 8.28 -4.63
N LEU A 166 3.68 7.20 -4.40
CA LEU A 166 2.52 7.21 -3.52
C LEU A 166 2.89 7.54 -2.06
N GLN A 167 4.04 7.07 -1.58
CA GLN A 167 4.54 7.45 -0.25
C GLN A 167 4.68 8.96 -0.10
N HIS A 168 5.08 9.65 -1.18
CA HIS A 168 5.25 11.09 -1.18
C HIS A 168 3.99 11.89 -1.50
N ALA A 169 2.85 11.24 -1.77
CA ALA A 169 1.58 11.91 -2.06
C ALA A 169 1.23 12.95 -0.98
N PRO A 170 1.00 14.22 -1.35
CA PRO A 170 0.81 15.31 -0.38
C PRO A 170 -0.57 15.23 0.27
N GLY A 171 -0.61 15.20 1.61
CA GLY A 171 -1.86 15.18 2.38
C GLY A 171 -2.74 13.94 2.19
N LYS A 172 -2.21 12.86 1.59
CA LYS A 172 -2.92 11.61 1.37
C LYS A 172 -2.37 10.52 2.29
N THR A 173 -3.25 9.89 3.07
CA THR A 173 -2.96 8.59 3.68
C THR A 173 -3.15 7.51 2.62
N VAL A 174 -2.13 6.68 2.40
CA VAL A 174 -2.15 5.62 1.40
C VAL A 174 -2.11 4.28 2.09
N ILE A 175 -3.15 3.48 1.90
CA ILE A 175 -3.28 2.12 2.43
C ILE A 175 -3.23 1.17 1.24
N MET A 176 -2.30 0.24 1.26
CA MET A 176 -2.16 -0.79 0.25
C MET A 176 -2.42 -2.13 0.92
N VAL A 177 -3.44 -2.85 0.46
CA VAL A 177 -3.70 -4.20 0.95
C VAL A 177 -3.01 -5.23 0.06
N GLY A 178 -2.66 -6.39 0.62
CA GLY A 178 -2.06 -7.48 -0.14
C GLY A 178 -2.26 -8.83 0.54
N ILE A 179 -2.01 -9.89 -0.20
CA ILE A 179 -2.10 -11.25 0.33
C ILE A 179 -0.86 -11.53 1.18
N LEU A 180 -1.08 -12.18 2.33
CA LEU A 180 -0.03 -12.80 3.14
C LEU A 180 -0.07 -14.30 2.93
N GLU A 181 1.04 -14.88 2.46
CA GLU A 181 1.17 -16.31 2.21
C GLU A 181 1.99 -16.98 3.32
N ARG A 182 1.60 -18.22 3.64
CA ARG A 182 2.34 -19.12 4.52
C ARG A 182 3.31 -19.94 3.66
N PHE A 183 4.59 -19.73 3.83
CA PHE A 183 5.63 -20.52 3.21
C PHE A 183 6.18 -21.54 4.23
N THR A 184 6.41 -22.77 3.81
CA THR A 184 7.09 -23.79 4.63
C THR A 184 8.30 -24.24 3.84
N ASP A 185 9.49 -24.06 4.41
CA ASP A 185 10.72 -24.50 3.76
C ASP A 185 10.94 -26.02 3.88
N ASP A 186 11.99 -26.51 3.23
CA ASP A 186 12.35 -27.94 3.20
C ASP A 186 12.70 -28.51 4.60
N PHE A 187 12.95 -27.64 5.59
CA PHE A 187 13.23 -28.01 6.97
C PHE A 187 11.99 -27.92 7.87
N GLY A 188 10.81 -27.66 7.29
CA GLY A 188 9.55 -27.53 8.01
C GLY A 188 9.40 -26.20 8.75
N LYS A 189 10.30 -25.23 8.53
CA LYS A 189 10.16 -23.91 9.14
C LYS A 189 9.10 -23.12 8.39
N VAL A 190 8.10 -22.68 9.13
CA VAL A 190 7.02 -21.84 8.62
C VAL A 190 7.45 -20.37 8.69
N THR A 191 7.31 -19.68 7.57
CA THR A 191 7.44 -18.22 7.47
C THR A 191 6.20 -17.62 6.82
N TRP A 192 5.92 -16.37 7.14
CA TRP A 192 4.85 -15.61 6.53
C TRP A 192 5.45 -14.46 5.74
N GLN A 193 5.01 -14.29 4.50
CA GLN A 193 5.54 -13.24 3.63
C GLN A 193 4.43 -12.61 2.77
N PRO A 194 4.56 -11.32 2.41
CA PRO A 194 3.72 -10.72 1.39
C PRO A 194 3.82 -11.48 0.06
N GLN A 195 2.68 -11.80 -0.53
CA GLN A 195 2.62 -12.34 -1.88
C GLN A 195 2.70 -11.19 -2.89
N MET A 196 3.86 -11.07 -3.54
CA MET A 196 4.15 -10.05 -4.55
C MET A 196 5.01 -10.67 -5.65
N GLU A 197 4.83 -10.23 -6.89
CA GLU A 197 5.75 -10.58 -7.96
C GLU A 197 7.13 -9.96 -7.71
N GLY A 198 8.17 -10.79 -7.78
CA GLY A 198 9.57 -10.39 -7.62
C GLY A 198 9.98 -10.00 -6.19
N GLY A 199 10.98 -10.72 -5.65
CA GLY A 199 11.41 -10.54 -4.25
C GLY A 199 12.03 -9.18 -3.91
N LYS A 200 12.51 -8.39 -4.89
CA LYS A 200 13.10 -7.07 -4.60
C LYS A 200 12.07 -6.08 -4.09
N ALA A 201 10.91 -5.97 -4.73
CA ALA A 201 9.85 -5.06 -4.32
C ALA A 201 9.34 -5.40 -2.91
N ALA A 202 9.10 -6.69 -2.64
CA ALA A 202 8.68 -7.15 -1.31
C ALA A 202 9.71 -6.82 -0.21
N ARG A 203 11.01 -6.93 -0.48
CA ARG A 203 12.08 -6.59 0.48
C ARG A 203 12.23 -5.10 0.73
N GLU A 204 12.01 -4.26 -0.27
CA GLU A 204 12.12 -2.80 -0.12
C GLU A 204 10.87 -2.17 0.49
N LEU A 205 9.69 -2.79 0.33
CA LEU A 205 8.42 -2.26 0.81
C LEU A 205 8.44 -1.83 2.29
N PRO A 206 8.97 -2.63 3.25
CA PRO A 206 9.10 -2.19 4.63
C PRO A 206 10.00 -0.96 4.83
N GLY A 207 10.90 -0.62 3.90
CA GLY A 207 11.67 0.63 3.95
C GLY A 207 10.84 1.83 3.47
N ILE A 208 9.92 1.60 2.54
CA ILE A 208 9.10 2.61 1.89
C ILE A 208 7.94 3.05 2.80
N VAL A 209 7.10 2.12 3.26
CA VAL A 209 5.89 2.49 4.03
C VAL A 209 6.21 2.94 5.45
N ASP A 210 5.28 3.57 6.16
CA ASP A 210 5.41 3.87 7.59
C ASP A 210 5.01 2.67 8.44
N GLN A 211 3.97 1.96 8.01
CA GLN A 211 3.36 0.84 8.73
C GLN A 211 3.36 -0.42 7.88
N VAL A 212 3.82 -1.54 8.44
CA VAL A 212 3.54 -2.88 7.92
C VAL A 212 2.66 -3.56 8.95
N VAL A 213 1.48 -4.01 8.55
CA VAL A 213 0.48 -4.59 9.45
C VAL A 213 0.07 -5.94 8.90
N SER A 214 0.06 -6.97 9.75
CA SER A 214 -0.47 -8.29 9.38
C SER A 214 -1.83 -8.51 10.04
N MET A 215 -2.86 -8.74 9.25
CA MET A 215 -4.17 -9.15 9.71
C MET A 215 -4.31 -10.67 9.65
N SER A 216 -4.67 -11.26 10.79
CA SER A 216 -4.88 -12.71 10.89
C SER A 216 -6.01 -13.03 11.87
N LEU A 217 -6.41 -14.30 11.90
CA LEU A 217 -7.29 -14.88 12.89
C LEU A 217 -6.50 -15.42 14.08
N PHE A 218 -7.09 -15.30 15.26
CA PHE A 218 -6.54 -15.65 16.55
C PHE A 218 -7.62 -16.34 17.40
N ALA A 219 -7.16 -17.16 18.35
CA ALA A 219 -7.94 -17.65 19.46
C ALA A 219 -7.52 -16.92 20.74
N ARG A 220 -8.45 -16.72 21.67
CA ARG A 220 -8.09 -16.25 23.02
C ARG A 220 -7.33 -17.34 23.77
N GLU A 221 -6.24 -16.94 24.41
CA GLU A 221 -5.42 -17.82 25.25
C GLU A 221 -5.05 -17.06 26.53
N GLY A 222 -5.81 -17.29 27.59
CA GLY A 222 -5.74 -16.48 28.81
C GLY A 222 -6.06 -15.01 28.51
N ASP A 223 -5.17 -14.11 28.95
CA ASP A 223 -5.23 -12.67 28.66
C ASP A 223 -4.60 -12.30 27.30
N GLY A 224 -4.05 -13.28 26.58
CA GLY A 224 -3.33 -13.09 25.33
C GLY A 224 -4.03 -13.68 24.10
N TRP A 225 -3.27 -13.72 23.01
CA TRP A 225 -3.72 -14.20 21.71
C TRP A 225 -2.85 -15.36 21.25
N ARG A 226 -3.48 -16.42 20.73
CA ARG A 226 -2.79 -17.48 19.99
C ARG A 226 -3.06 -17.30 18.50
N HIS A 227 -2.01 -17.22 17.69
CA HIS A 227 -2.15 -17.16 16.23
C HIS A 227 -2.78 -18.46 15.73
N ASP A 228 -3.96 -18.35 15.15
CA ASP A 228 -4.74 -19.51 14.69
C ASP A 228 -5.46 -19.14 13.38
N PRO A 229 -4.73 -19.08 12.26
CA PRO A 229 -5.26 -18.61 10.98
C PRO A 229 -6.34 -19.53 10.39
N GLU A 230 -6.47 -20.77 10.88
CA GLU A 230 -7.40 -21.78 10.36
C GLU A 230 -8.69 -21.87 11.19
N ARG A 231 -8.60 -21.71 12.52
CA ARG A 231 -9.74 -21.92 13.44
C ARG A 231 -10.04 -20.71 14.32
N GLY A 232 -9.17 -19.72 14.35
CA GLY A 232 -9.38 -18.51 15.13
C GLY A 232 -10.65 -17.79 14.69
N THR A 233 -11.38 -17.26 15.66
CA THR A 233 -12.62 -16.49 15.42
C THR A 233 -12.39 -14.99 15.60
N GLU A 234 -11.26 -14.61 16.21
CA GLU A 234 -10.96 -13.22 16.54
C GLU A 234 -9.95 -12.68 15.54
N ARG A 235 -10.37 -11.65 14.80
CA ARG A 235 -9.49 -10.97 13.85
C ARG A 235 -8.68 -9.91 14.57
N ARG A 236 -7.37 -9.87 14.35
CA ARG A 236 -6.46 -8.88 14.94
C ARG A 236 -5.50 -8.32 13.89
N LEU A 237 -5.06 -7.09 14.11
CA LEU A 237 -3.98 -6.44 13.38
C LEU A 237 -2.71 -6.58 14.19
N VAL A 238 -1.67 -7.20 13.65
CA VAL A 238 -0.34 -7.31 14.26
C VAL A 238 0.53 -6.17 13.75
N CYS A 239 1.07 -5.36 14.67
CA CYS A 239 1.62 -4.05 14.32
C CYS A 239 3.12 -3.91 14.64
N ARG A 240 3.66 -4.70 15.58
CA ARG A 240 5.06 -4.55 16.04
C ARG A 240 6.00 -5.57 15.39
N ALA A 241 7.19 -5.11 15.02
CA ALA A 241 8.27 -5.99 14.60
C ALA A 241 8.72 -6.90 15.76
N GLY A 242 9.15 -8.12 15.47
CA GLY A 242 9.56 -9.08 16.50
C GLY A 242 8.41 -9.60 17.36
N ASN A 243 7.17 -9.49 16.89
CA ASN A 243 5.98 -10.00 17.59
C ASN A 243 6.06 -11.52 17.82
N ALA A 244 5.32 -11.98 18.83
CA ALA A 244 5.28 -13.39 19.24
C ALA A 244 4.75 -14.36 18.15
N PHE A 245 4.11 -13.85 17.09
CA PHE A 245 3.44 -14.66 16.07
C PHE A 245 4.29 -14.92 14.82
N GLY A 246 5.47 -14.31 14.73
CA GLY A 246 6.34 -14.41 13.54
C GLY A 246 5.73 -13.80 12.27
N LEU A 247 4.76 -12.88 12.42
CA LEU A 247 4.09 -12.23 11.30
C LEU A 247 4.85 -10.94 10.89
N PRO A 248 4.93 -10.60 9.58
CA PRO A 248 5.53 -9.36 9.14
C PRO A 248 4.78 -8.15 9.71
N ALA A 249 5.47 -7.33 10.49
CA ALA A 249 4.88 -6.14 11.07
C ALA A 249 5.95 -5.08 11.38
N LYS A 250 5.53 -3.82 11.39
CA LYS A 250 6.39 -2.68 11.66
C LYS A 250 5.53 -1.47 12.01
N ASP A 251 5.81 -0.86 13.16
CA ASP A 251 5.23 0.41 13.56
C ASP A 251 6.31 1.50 13.66
N ARG A 252 6.35 2.41 12.68
CA ARG A 252 7.26 3.58 12.71
C ARG A 252 6.82 4.64 13.73
N SER A 253 5.55 4.66 14.12
CA SER A 253 5.03 5.65 15.06
C SER A 253 5.44 5.34 16.50
N GLY A 254 5.66 4.06 16.83
CA GLY A 254 5.95 3.59 18.19
C GLY A 254 4.77 3.75 19.15
N ARG A 255 3.54 3.79 18.63
CA ARG A 255 2.31 4.07 19.40
C ARG A 255 1.38 2.87 19.47
N LEU A 256 1.47 1.93 18.54
CA LEU A 256 0.56 0.80 18.46
C LEU A 256 0.96 -0.27 19.46
N ASP A 257 -0.01 -1.05 19.94
CA ASP A 257 0.23 -2.27 20.71
C ASP A 257 0.72 -3.41 19.80
N GLU A 258 1.16 -4.54 20.38
CA GLU A 258 1.58 -5.68 19.55
C GLU A 258 0.44 -6.13 18.62
N THR A 259 -0.78 -6.15 19.16
CA THR A 259 -1.99 -6.34 18.38
C THR A 259 -3.03 -5.26 18.64
N GLU A 260 -3.75 -4.89 17.60
CA GLU A 260 -4.86 -3.93 17.62
C GLU A 260 -6.14 -4.61 17.10
N PRO A 261 -7.34 -4.11 17.48
CA PRO A 261 -8.59 -4.50 16.83
C PRO A 261 -8.54 -4.24 15.30
N PRO A 262 -9.35 -4.95 14.51
CA PRO A 262 -9.42 -4.78 13.06
C PRO A 262 -10.27 -3.57 12.67
N ASP A 263 -9.82 -2.40 13.13
CA ASP A 263 -10.40 -1.08 12.84
C ASP A 263 -9.27 -0.16 12.35
N LEU A 264 -9.18 -0.01 11.03
CA LEU A 264 -8.12 0.76 10.40
C LEU A 264 -8.23 2.26 10.69
N ALA A 265 -9.44 2.79 10.84
CA ALA A 265 -9.62 4.18 11.23
C ALA A 265 -9.15 4.44 12.67
N ALA A 266 -9.45 3.53 13.61
CA ALA A 266 -8.92 3.60 14.96
C ALA A 266 -7.39 3.48 14.99
N LEU A 267 -6.84 2.55 14.20
CA LEU A 267 -5.39 2.38 14.04
C LEU A 267 -4.73 3.69 13.58
N LEU A 268 -5.25 4.31 12.53
CA LEU A 268 -4.73 5.57 11.98
C LEU A 268 -4.84 6.72 12.97
N ARG A 269 -5.94 6.80 13.74
CA ARG A 269 -6.06 7.79 14.83
C ARG A 269 -4.97 7.61 15.88
N LYS A 270 -4.67 6.37 16.26
CA LYS A 270 -3.62 6.06 17.25
C LYS A 270 -2.23 6.38 16.70
N ILE A 271 -1.94 6.04 15.44
CA ILE A 271 -0.67 6.36 14.75
C ILE A 271 -0.42 7.87 14.72
N ASN A 272 -1.45 8.66 14.42
CA ASN A 272 -1.33 10.10 14.21
C ASN A 272 -1.53 10.94 15.49
N ALA A 273 -1.75 10.31 16.65
CA ALA A 273 -1.92 11.02 17.91
C ALA A 273 -0.62 11.76 18.32
N THR A 274 -0.68 13.07 18.49
CA THR A 274 0.41 13.83 19.13
C THR A 274 0.49 13.46 20.60
N ARG A 275 1.71 13.22 21.13
CA ARG A 275 1.89 13.18 22.59
C ARG A 275 1.58 14.59 23.08
N THR A 276 0.43 14.81 23.71
CA THR A 276 0.26 15.97 24.56
C THR A 276 1.34 15.89 25.62
N SER A 277 2.19 16.92 25.71
CA SER A 277 3.14 17.07 26.78
C SER A 277 2.39 16.96 28.11
N GLN A 278 2.57 15.87 28.84
CA GLN A 278 2.29 15.88 30.26
C GLN A 278 3.31 16.84 30.87
N GLY A 279 2.82 18.01 31.29
CA GLY A 279 3.52 18.89 32.21
C GLY A 279 3.44 18.34 33.63
#